data_AF-A0A2H3IL89-F1
#
_entry.id   AF-A0A2H3IL89-F1
#
_cell.length_a   1.000
_cell.length_b   1.000
_cell.length_c   1.000
_cell.angle_alpha   90.00
_cell.angle_beta   90.00
_cell.angle_gamma   90.00
#
_symmetry.space_group_name_H-M   'P 1'
#
loop_
_entity.id
_entity.type
_entity.pdbx_description
1 polymer ?
#
loop_
_entity_poly.entity_id
_entity_poly.type
_entity_poly.pdbx_seq_one_letter_code
_entity_poly.pdbx_strand_id
1 'polypeptide(L)'
;MFRSFDPDNGVVALPKGQSNVLPSKESPWDETKGVHILAVYHNLHSLKVLWGELHKLSGDKPLSAQVLHSLNVLWQDTLCAARTDPMTIGEIVTDRVLVDKFNQTRQCRDWRDLEQFHDENPACFQSVGEERKEEDAWAEWQFCPKGSPYQAVLDRYLAGKQQPQ
;
A
#
# COMPACT_ATOMS: atom_id res chain seq x y z
N MET A 1 -4.04 -10.81 -14.81
CA MET A 1 -4.34 -9.64 -13.96
C MET A 1 -4.45 -8.37 -14.80
N PHE A 2 -3.35 -7.77 -15.27
CA PHE A 2 -3.33 -6.43 -15.88
C PHE A 2 -3.88 -6.29 -17.31
N ARG A 3 -4.55 -7.30 -17.87
CA ARG A 3 -5.13 -7.25 -19.23
C ARG A 3 -6.58 -6.76 -19.25
N SER A 4 -7.21 -6.60 -18.08
CA SER A 4 -8.64 -6.29 -17.94
C SER A 4 -8.96 -4.81 -17.73
N PHE A 5 -7.97 -3.91 -17.81
CA PHE A 5 -8.20 -2.48 -17.73
C PHE A 5 -7.39 -1.74 -18.79
N ASP A 6 -7.99 -0.69 -19.34
CA ASP A 6 -7.33 0.24 -20.24
C ASP A 6 -6.92 1.49 -19.44
N PRO A 7 -5.61 1.76 -19.24
CA PRO A 7 -5.16 2.95 -18.52
C PRO A 7 -5.60 4.26 -19.18
N ASP A 8 -5.88 4.27 -20.49
CA ASP A 8 -6.23 5.47 -21.24
C ASP A 8 -7.59 6.03 -20.82
N ASN A 9 -8.50 5.17 -20.33
CA ASN A 9 -9.79 5.57 -19.75
C ASN A 9 -9.64 6.44 -18.49
N GLY A 10 -8.46 6.49 -17.88
CA GLY A 10 -8.17 7.34 -16.73
C GLY A 10 -7.75 8.76 -17.09
N VAL A 11 -7.53 9.06 -18.36
CA VAL A 11 -7.07 10.38 -18.81
C VAL A 11 -8.25 11.33 -18.92
N VAL A 12 -8.19 12.46 -18.19
CA VAL A 12 -9.28 13.45 -18.11
C VAL A 12 -8.77 14.85 -18.35
N ALA A 13 -9.60 15.72 -18.94
CA ALA A 13 -9.31 17.14 -19.11
C ALA A 13 -10.11 17.96 -18.09
N LEU A 14 -9.42 18.68 -17.20
CA LEU A 14 -10.04 19.47 -16.12
C LEU A 14 -9.72 20.96 -16.27
N PRO A 15 -10.64 21.87 -15.91
CA PRO A 15 -10.37 23.30 -15.87
C PRO A 15 -9.14 23.65 -15.03
N LYS A 16 -8.29 24.53 -15.55
CA LYS A 16 -7.14 25.09 -14.82
C LYS A 16 -7.59 25.96 -13.64
N GLY A 17 -6.72 26.10 -12.64
CA GLY A 17 -6.92 27.03 -11.52
C GLY A 17 -7.80 26.52 -10.37
N GLN A 18 -8.23 25.26 -10.40
CA GLN A 18 -8.92 24.63 -9.26
C GLN A 18 -7.95 24.44 -8.09
N SER A 19 -8.43 24.69 -6.87
CA SER A 19 -7.61 24.64 -5.66
C SER A 19 -7.12 23.24 -5.27
N ASN A 20 -7.77 22.19 -5.78
CA ASN A 20 -7.46 20.78 -5.51
C ASN A 20 -6.85 20.04 -6.72
N VAL A 21 -6.46 20.76 -7.77
CA VAL A 21 -5.91 20.18 -9.00
C VAL A 21 -4.52 20.76 -9.26
N LEU A 22 -3.49 19.91 -9.19
CA LEU A 22 -2.13 20.32 -9.56
C LEU A 22 -2.09 20.77 -11.03
N PRO A 23 -1.32 21.81 -11.39
CA PRO A 23 -1.07 22.14 -12.78
C PRO A 23 -0.53 20.93 -13.54
N SER A 24 -0.99 20.76 -14.77
CA SER A 24 -0.55 19.68 -15.64
C SER A 24 -0.40 20.13 -17.08
N LYS A 25 -0.06 19.18 -17.96
CA LYS A 25 0.10 19.44 -19.38
C LYS A 25 -1.19 20.02 -19.95
N GLU A 26 -1.08 21.03 -20.81
CA GLU A 26 -2.25 21.65 -21.43
C GLU A 26 -2.98 20.67 -22.35
N SER A 27 -4.31 20.77 -22.38
CA SER A 27 -5.11 20.02 -23.33
C SER A 27 -4.85 20.56 -24.74
N PRO A 28 -4.57 19.69 -25.73
CA PRO A 28 -4.35 20.13 -27.12
C PRO A 28 -5.62 20.65 -27.80
N TRP A 29 -6.79 20.46 -27.18
CA TRP A 29 -8.10 20.83 -27.74
C TRP A 29 -8.76 22.00 -27.01
N ASP A 30 -8.28 22.37 -25.81
CA ASP A 30 -8.88 23.41 -24.96
C ASP A 30 -7.81 23.96 -23.99
N GLU A 31 -7.24 25.11 -24.33
CA GLU A 31 -6.19 25.75 -23.53
C GLU A 31 -6.66 26.17 -22.13
N THR A 32 -7.97 26.20 -21.84
CA THR A 32 -8.48 26.46 -20.49
C THR A 32 -8.39 25.24 -19.57
N LYS A 33 -7.99 24.07 -20.10
CA LYS A 33 -7.92 22.80 -19.38
C LYS A 33 -6.51 22.21 -19.32
N GLY A 34 -6.24 21.48 -18.24
CA GLY A 34 -5.09 20.58 -18.10
C GLY A 34 -5.51 19.13 -18.29
N VAL A 35 -4.60 18.28 -18.75
CA VAL A 35 -4.78 16.83 -18.88
C VAL A 35 -4.23 16.16 -17.62
N HIS A 36 -5.04 15.33 -16.98
CA HIS A 36 -4.75 14.64 -15.73
C HIS A 36 -5.03 13.15 -15.87
N ILE A 37 -4.51 12.34 -14.94
CA ILE A 37 -4.85 10.92 -14.82
C ILE A 37 -5.55 10.71 -13.49
N LEU A 38 -6.68 10.00 -13.48
CA LEU A 38 -7.37 9.63 -12.25
C LEU A 38 -6.51 8.67 -11.41
N ALA A 39 -6.47 8.89 -10.09
CA ALA A 39 -5.60 8.17 -9.17
C ALA A 39 -5.76 6.64 -9.24
N VAL A 40 -6.98 6.12 -9.40
CA VAL A 40 -7.21 4.67 -9.58
C VAL A 40 -6.47 4.13 -10.81
N TYR A 41 -6.58 4.78 -11.96
CA TYR A 41 -5.93 4.35 -13.19
C TYR A 41 -4.42 4.50 -13.12
N HIS A 42 -3.93 5.57 -12.50
CA HIS A 42 -2.49 5.73 -12.23
C HIS A 42 -1.96 4.59 -11.35
N ASN A 43 -2.65 4.27 -10.24
CA ASN A 43 -2.26 3.19 -9.34
C ASN A 43 -2.22 1.82 -10.06
N LEU A 44 -3.25 1.50 -10.86
CA LEU A 44 -3.29 0.25 -11.65
C LEU A 44 -2.17 0.22 -12.70
N HIS A 45 -1.86 1.36 -13.34
CA HIS A 45 -0.74 1.49 -14.27
C HIS A 45 0.60 1.24 -13.54
N SER A 46 0.82 1.84 -12.37
CA SER A 46 2.02 1.63 -11.57
C SER A 46 2.20 0.15 -11.18
N LEU A 47 1.12 -0.53 -10.76
CA LEU A 47 1.18 -1.98 -10.48
C LEU A 47 1.53 -2.81 -11.72
N LYS A 48 1.03 -2.44 -12.90
CA LYS A 48 1.41 -3.07 -14.17
C LYS A 48 2.90 -2.85 -14.51
N VAL A 49 3.43 -1.66 -14.26
CA VAL A 49 4.86 -1.35 -14.43
C VAL A 49 5.70 -2.20 -13.48
N LEU A 50 5.35 -2.24 -12.19
CA LEU A 50 6.05 -3.07 -11.19
C LEU A 50 6.02 -4.55 -11.57
N TRP A 51 4.88 -5.06 -12.01
CA TRP A 51 4.77 -6.43 -12.53
C TRP A 51 5.74 -6.71 -13.67
N GLY A 52 5.84 -5.79 -14.63
CA GLY A 52 6.77 -5.89 -15.75
C GLY A 52 8.24 -5.90 -15.30
N GLU A 53 8.62 -4.99 -14.39
CA GLU A 53 9.99 -4.91 -13.87
C GLU A 53 10.36 -6.15 -13.03
N LEU A 54 9.46 -6.62 -12.18
CA LEU A 54 9.68 -7.84 -11.40
C LEU A 54 9.90 -9.06 -12.30
N HIS A 55 9.12 -9.19 -13.38
CA HIS A 55 9.32 -10.25 -14.35
C HIS A 55 10.68 -10.15 -15.06
N LYS A 56 11.09 -8.95 -15.48
CA LYS A 56 12.42 -8.74 -16.08
C LYS A 56 13.53 -9.16 -15.13
N LEU A 57 13.43 -8.77 -13.85
CA LEU A 57 14.42 -9.11 -12.83
C LEU A 57 14.44 -10.61 -12.49
N SER A 58 13.30 -11.30 -12.62
CA SER A 58 13.21 -12.75 -12.39
C SER A 58 13.84 -13.57 -13.54
N GLY A 59 14.00 -12.98 -14.72
CA GLY A 59 14.46 -13.67 -15.92
C GLY A 59 13.47 -14.78 -16.29
N ASP A 60 13.99 -16.01 -16.44
CA ASP A 60 13.17 -17.19 -16.77
C ASP A 60 12.49 -17.82 -15.54
N LYS A 61 12.78 -17.34 -14.34
CA LYS A 61 12.19 -17.89 -13.12
C LYS A 61 10.77 -17.32 -12.93
N PRO A 62 9.83 -18.13 -12.40
CA PRO A 62 8.55 -17.60 -11.97
C PRO A 62 8.73 -16.69 -10.75
N LEU A 63 7.89 -15.66 -10.65
CA LEU A 63 7.75 -14.85 -9.44
C LEU A 63 7.24 -15.72 -8.28
N SER A 64 7.69 -15.42 -7.06
CA SER A 64 7.26 -16.17 -5.88
C SER A 64 5.77 -15.96 -5.59
N ALA A 65 5.18 -16.92 -4.88
CA ALA A 65 3.79 -16.82 -4.44
C ALA A 65 3.53 -15.56 -3.59
N GLN A 66 4.50 -15.14 -2.78
CA GLN A 66 4.42 -13.92 -1.98
C GLN A 66 4.33 -12.66 -2.85
N VAL A 67 5.16 -12.56 -3.91
CA VAL A 67 5.11 -11.42 -4.84
C VAL A 67 3.76 -11.38 -5.57
N LEU A 68 3.31 -12.53 -6.06
CA LEU A 68 2.02 -12.66 -6.75
C LEU A 68 0.85 -12.27 -5.84
N HIS A 69 0.86 -12.74 -4.59
CA HIS A 69 -0.12 -12.41 -3.57
C HIS A 69 -0.15 -10.89 -3.30
N SER A 70 1.01 -10.29 -3.02
CA SER A 70 1.10 -8.85 -2.72
C SER A 70 0.58 -7.98 -3.86
N LEU A 71 0.94 -8.30 -5.11
CA LEU A 71 0.42 -7.55 -6.27
C LEU A 71 -1.09 -7.71 -6.45
N ASN A 72 -1.64 -8.90 -6.17
CA ASN A 72 -3.08 -9.13 -6.23
C ASN A 72 -3.84 -8.33 -5.15
N VAL A 73 -3.34 -8.31 -3.92
CA VAL A 73 -3.96 -7.55 -2.82
C VAL A 73 -3.97 -6.06 -3.15
N LEU A 74 -2.83 -5.51 -3.57
CA LEU A 74 -2.74 -4.09 -3.95
C LEU A 74 -3.63 -3.73 -5.13
N TRP A 75 -3.77 -4.65 -6.10
CA TRP A 75 -4.69 -4.51 -7.22
C TRP A 75 -6.15 -4.43 -6.74
N GLN A 76 -6.57 -5.35 -5.88
CA GLN A 76 -7.94 -5.39 -5.34
C GLN A 76 -8.24 -4.15 -4.49
N ASP A 77 -7.32 -3.73 -3.62
CA ASP A 77 -7.48 -2.51 -2.82
C ASP A 77 -7.58 -1.26 -3.68
N THR A 78 -6.77 -1.18 -4.75
CA THR A 78 -6.85 -0.06 -5.71
C THR A 78 -8.22 0.00 -6.38
N LEU A 79 -8.75 -1.15 -6.80
CA LEU A 79 -10.09 -1.23 -7.39
C LEU A 79 -11.18 -0.87 -6.38
N CYS A 80 -11.07 -1.34 -5.14
CA CYS A 80 -12.04 -1.07 -4.08
C CYS A 80 -12.07 0.41 -3.70
N ALA A 81 -10.90 1.05 -3.59
CA ALA A 81 -10.79 2.47 -3.28
C ALA A 81 -11.32 3.36 -4.40
N ALA A 82 -11.21 2.93 -5.67
CA ALA A 82 -11.77 3.58 -6.87
C ALA A 82 -11.57 5.12 -6.92
N ARG A 83 -10.43 5.60 -6.43
CA ARG A 83 -10.19 7.03 -6.22
C ARG A 83 -10.18 7.83 -7.52
N THR A 84 -10.96 8.91 -7.55
CA THR A 84 -11.11 9.81 -8.70
C THR A 84 -10.28 11.09 -8.59
N ASP A 85 -9.38 11.17 -7.60
CA ASP A 85 -8.51 12.34 -7.45
C ASP A 85 -7.66 12.52 -8.72
N PRO A 86 -7.62 13.73 -9.30
CA PRO A 86 -6.83 13.98 -10.51
C PRO A 86 -5.36 14.11 -10.17
N MET A 87 -4.51 13.34 -10.85
CA MET A 87 -3.05 13.41 -10.74
C MET A 87 -2.46 14.11 -11.98
N THR A 88 -1.41 14.90 -11.78
CA THR A 88 -0.68 15.54 -12.89
C THR A 88 0.14 14.51 -13.67
N ILE A 89 0.21 14.68 -15.00
CA ILE A 89 0.97 13.81 -15.93
C ILE A 89 2.47 14.22 -16.02
N GLY A 90 2.89 15.24 -15.26
CA GLY A 90 4.29 15.69 -15.21
C GLY A 90 5.08 15.13 -14.02
N GLU A 91 6.39 15.33 -14.02
CA GLU A 91 7.32 14.92 -12.94
C GLU A 91 7.09 15.62 -11.59
N ILE A 92 6.10 16.53 -11.52
CA ILE A 92 5.74 17.32 -10.35
C ILE A 92 5.27 16.45 -9.16
N VAL A 93 4.88 15.19 -9.40
CA VAL A 93 4.36 14.29 -8.34
C VAL A 93 5.39 14.00 -7.23
N THR A 94 6.68 14.25 -7.45
CA THR A 94 7.73 14.11 -6.42
C THR A 94 8.00 15.39 -5.61
N ASP A 95 7.43 16.54 -6.00
CA ASP A 95 7.57 17.81 -5.29
C ASP A 95 6.51 17.96 -4.19
N ARG A 96 6.92 17.69 -2.95
CA ARG A 96 6.02 17.76 -1.78
C ARG A 96 5.45 19.16 -1.54
N VAL A 97 6.20 20.22 -1.85
CA VAL A 97 5.74 21.60 -1.63
C VAL A 97 4.55 21.92 -2.55
N LEU A 98 4.61 21.44 -3.80
CA LEU A 98 3.49 21.60 -4.73
C LEU A 98 2.30 20.71 -4.36
N VAL A 99 2.53 19.46 -3.97
CA VAL A 99 1.45 18.54 -3.54
C VAL A 99 0.64 19.12 -2.37
N ASP A 100 1.32 19.66 -1.35
CA ASP A 100 0.67 20.26 -0.18
C ASP A 100 -0.09 21.55 -0.55
N LYS A 101 0.51 22.42 -1.38
CA LYS A 101 -0.11 23.68 -1.81
C LYS A 101 -1.45 23.48 -2.51
N PHE A 102 -1.59 22.41 -3.29
CA PHE A 102 -2.81 22.08 -4.04
C PHE A 102 -3.67 21.04 -3.33
N ASN A 103 -3.42 20.79 -2.04
CA ASN A 103 -4.17 19.85 -1.20
C ASN A 103 -4.38 18.48 -1.88
N GLN A 104 -3.37 18.02 -2.63
CA GLN A 104 -3.36 16.69 -3.27
C GLN A 104 -2.77 15.62 -2.34
N THR A 105 -2.47 15.98 -1.11
CA THR A 105 -2.13 15.04 -0.04
C THR A 105 -3.27 14.04 0.11
N ARG A 106 -2.93 12.74 0.04
CA ARG A 106 -3.92 11.67 0.15
C ARG A 106 -4.63 11.79 1.50
N GLN A 107 -5.96 11.86 1.47
CA GLN A 107 -6.78 11.72 2.66
C GLN A 107 -6.71 10.25 3.12
N CYS A 108 -5.95 9.99 4.18
CA CYS A 108 -5.83 8.67 4.78
C CYS A 108 -6.95 8.47 5.81
N ARG A 109 -7.27 7.20 6.11
CA ARG A 109 -7.97 6.89 7.38
C ARG A 109 -7.11 7.36 8.55
N ASP A 110 -7.74 7.70 9.66
CA ASP A 110 -6.99 8.08 10.86
C ASP A 110 -6.12 6.89 11.28
N TRP A 111 -4.82 7.13 11.41
CA TRP A 111 -3.88 6.09 11.80
C TRP A 111 -4.15 5.59 13.22
N ARG A 112 -4.69 6.46 14.08
CA ARG A 112 -5.03 6.12 15.46
C ARG A 112 -6.14 5.07 15.54
N ASP A 113 -7.09 5.07 14.60
CA ASP A 113 -8.14 4.05 14.55
C ASP A 113 -7.54 2.67 14.27
N LEU A 114 -6.51 2.61 13.42
CA LEU A 114 -5.77 1.38 13.13
C LEU A 114 -4.97 0.90 14.34
N GLU A 115 -4.27 1.82 15.03
CA GLU A 115 -3.52 1.50 16.25
C GLU A 115 -4.46 1.03 17.37
N GLN A 116 -5.59 1.70 17.57
CA GLN A 116 -6.59 1.28 18.53
C GLN A 116 -7.17 -0.09 18.20
N PHE A 117 -7.51 -0.35 16.94
CA PHE A 117 -7.99 -1.67 16.52
C PHE A 117 -6.96 -2.77 16.80
N HIS A 118 -5.67 -2.50 16.57
CA HIS A 118 -4.58 -3.42 16.92
C HIS A 118 -4.53 -3.70 18.42
N ASP A 119 -4.59 -2.66 19.25
CA ASP A 119 -4.46 -2.79 20.70
C ASP A 119 -5.66 -3.53 21.31
N GLU A 120 -6.86 -3.35 20.75
CA GLU A 120 -8.07 -4.08 21.12
C GLU A 120 -8.05 -5.54 20.64
N ASN A 121 -7.26 -5.87 19.62
CA ASN A 121 -7.20 -7.19 18.98
C ASN A 121 -5.76 -7.72 18.87
N PRO A 122 -5.03 -7.90 19.99
CA PRO A 122 -3.60 -8.20 19.95
C PRO A 122 -3.33 -9.62 19.44
N ALA A 123 -2.52 -9.74 18.40
CA ALA A 123 -2.07 -11.03 17.87
C ALA A 123 -0.87 -11.64 18.65
N CYS A 124 -0.33 -10.89 19.62
CA CYS A 124 0.90 -11.22 20.35
C CYS A 124 2.11 -11.49 19.45
N PHE A 125 2.22 -10.75 18.36
CA PHE A 125 3.23 -10.97 17.33
C PHE A 125 4.31 -9.88 17.34
N GLN A 126 5.57 -10.28 17.22
CA GLN A 126 6.68 -9.42 16.87
C GLN A 126 7.65 -10.18 15.98
N SER A 127 8.03 -9.57 14.85
CA SER A 127 9.04 -10.14 13.96
C SER A 127 10.35 -10.35 14.71
N VAL A 128 10.92 -11.55 14.58
CA VAL A 128 12.24 -11.92 15.13
C VAL A 128 13.17 -12.28 13.98
N GLY A 129 14.48 -12.25 14.21
CA GLY A 129 15.45 -12.69 13.20
C GLY A 129 15.25 -14.16 12.82
N GLU A 130 15.63 -14.54 11.59
CA GLU A 130 15.45 -15.89 11.06
C GLU A 130 16.06 -16.98 11.95
N GLU A 131 17.24 -16.73 12.54
CA GLU A 131 17.88 -17.64 13.50
C GLU A 131 16.94 -18.04 14.65
N ARG A 132 16.20 -17.07 15.21
CA ARG A 132 15.23 -17.33 16.29
C ARG A 132 14.01 -18.11 15.84
N LYS A 133 13.62 -18.01 14.56
CA LYS A 133 12.50 -18.78 14.00
C LYS A 133 12.89 -20.24 13.77
N GLU A 134 14.14 -20.48 13.41
CA GLU A 134 14.69 -21.83 13.25
C GLU A 134 14.76 -22.57 14.59
N GLU A 135 15.13 -21.86 15.66
CA GLU A 135 15.15 -22.40 17.03
C GLU A 135 13.75 -22.63 17.61
N ASP A 136 12.82 -21.71 17.35
CA ASP A 136 11.44 -21.80 17.81
C ASP A 136 10.47 -21.22 16.79
N ALA A 137 9.70 -22.11 16.15
CA ALA A 137 8.65 -21.72 15.20
C ALA A 137 7.59 -20.80 15.81
N TRP A 138 7.46 -20.75 17.15
CA TRP A 138 6.55 -19.86 17.86
C TRP A 138 7.22 -18.58 18.37
N ALA A 139 8.52 -18.36 18.11
CA ALA A 139 9.26 -17.23 18.66
C ALA A 139 8.58 -15.88 18.40
N GLU A 140 8.01 -15.69 17.20
CA GLU A 140 7.36 -14.43 16.85
C GLU A 140 6.05 -14.19 17.59
N TRP A 141 5.38 -15.23 18.08
CA TRP A 141 4.05 -15.17 18.68
C TRP A 141 4.07 -15.01 20.20
N GLN A 142 5.23 -14.66 20.75
CA GLN A 142 5.49 -14.59 22.19
C GLN A 142 5.50 -13.15 22.72
N PHE A 143 4.95 -12.19 21.98
CA PHE A 143 5.08 -10.76 22.27
C PHE A 143 3.70 -10.09 22.37
N CYS A 144 3.06 -10.22 23.53
CA CYS A 144 1.80 -9.55 23.79
C CYS A 144 2.00 -8.11 24.28
N PRO A 145 1.13 -7.15 23.89
CA PRO A 145 1.07 -5.85 24.53
C PRO A 145 0.60 -5.97 25.98
N LYS A 146 0.97 -5.00 26.81
CA LYS A 146 0.59 -4.97 28.23
C LYS A 146 -0.93 -4.94 28.39
N GLY A 147 -1.47 -5.83 29.22
CA GLY A 147 -2.92 -5.94 29.43
C GLY A 147 -3.63 -6.81 28.40
N SER A 148 -2.90 -7.45 27.47
CA SER A 148 -3.47 -8.42 26.54
C SER A 148 -4.23 -9.53 27.27
N PRO A 149 -5.41 -9.96 26.76
CA PRO A 149 -6.16 -11.07 27.33
C PRO A 149 -5.40 -12.41 27.27
N TYR A 150 -4.38 -12.49 26.41
CA TYR A 150 -3.58 -13.69 26.21
C TYR A 150 -2.36 -13.80 27.14
N GLN A 151 -2.09 -12.78 27.97
CA GLN A 151 -0.88 -12.74 28.80
C GLN A 151 -0.73 -14.00 29.68
N ALA A 152 -1.79 -14.40 30.40
CA ALA A 152 -1.76 -15.58 31.27
C ALA A 152 -1.61 -16.91 30.51
N VAL A 153 -1.98 -16.97 29.22
CA VAL A 153 -1.75 -18.15 28.38
C VAL A 153 -0.29 -18.20 27.94
N LEU A 154 0.23 -17.06 27.48
CA LEU A 154 1.62 -16.91 27.07
C LEU A 154 2.60 -17.21 28.22
N ASP A 155 2.36 -16.67 29.42
CA ASP A 155 3.22 -16.89 30.58
C ASP A 155 3.34 -18.39 30.93
N ARG A 156 2.22 -19.13 30.84
CA ARG A 156 2.19 -20.58 31.06
C ARG A 156 2.97 -21.33 29.99
N TYR A 157 2.82 -20.95 28.73
CA TYR A 157 3.57 -21.54 27.63
C TYR A 157 5.09 -21.35 27.81
N LEU A 158 5.52 -20.13 28.14
CA LEU A 158 6.93 -19.81 28.36
C LEU A 158 7.51 -20.54 29.58
N ALA A 159 6.76 -20.63 30.69
CA ALA A 159 7.17 -21.38 31.87
C ALA A 159 7.32 -22.89 31.57
N GLY A 160 6.46 -23.46 30.73
CA GLY A 160 6.53 -24.85 30.29
C GLY A 160 7.75 -25.16 29.42
N LYS A 161 8.23 -24.19 28.62
CA LYS A 161 9.47 -24.32 27.85
C LYS A 161 10.75 -24.25 28.70
N GLN A 162 10.68 -23.64 29.89
CA GLN A 162 11.83 -23.49 30.79
C GLN A 162 12.07 -24.70 31.70
N GLN A 163 11.19 -25.71 31.70
CA GLN A 163 11.44 -26.95 32.42
C GLN A 163 12.33 -27.89 31.56
N PRO A 164 13.52 -28.29 32.03
CA PRO A 164 14.30 -29.29 31.35
C PRO A 164 13.59 -30.65 31.44
N GLN A 165 13.45 -31.34 30.30
CA GLN A 165 13.22 -32.79 30.28
C GLN A 165 14.48 -33.52 30.76
#